data_AF-A0A839FI72-F1
#
_entry.id   AF-A0A839FI72-F1
#
_cell.length_a   1.000
_cell.length_b   1.000
_cell.length_c   1.000
_cell.angle_alpha   90.00
_cell.angle_beta   90.00
_cell.angle_gamma   90.00
#
_symmetry.space_group_name_H-M   'P 1'
#
loop_
_entity.id
_entity.type
_entity.pdbx_description
1 polymer ?
#
loop_
_entity_poly.entity_id
_entity_poly.type
_entity_poly.pdbx_seq_one_letter_code
_entity_poly.pdbx_strand_id
1 'polypeptide(L)'
;MPAYQVKFAYLTKYKQTRHLFHQLVIADDEATALAEGRRLMSKRSPNARIMHESCVLRPDSQEVESATAKGWVLNDNWWSRPIMPDDDLAAIAKHGFTHSNHIHAKSAMDCVAIDKYAA
;
A
#
# COMPACT_ATOMS: atom_id res chain seq x y z
N MET A 1 -2.49 11.85 6.96
CA MET A 1 -3.30 10.62 7.12
C MET A 1 -2.35 9.43 7.28
N PRO A 2 -2.57 8.54 8.28
CA PRO A 2 -1.70 7.38 8.52
C PRO A 2 -1.86 6.25 7.50
N ALA A 3 -0.82 5.42 7.35
CA ALA A 3 -0.84 4.20 6.55
C ALA A 3 -0.84 2.96 7.46
N TYR A 4 -1.82 2.09 7.25
CA TYR A 4 -1.98 0.86 7.99
C TYR A 4 -1.67 -0.36 7.12
N GLN A 5 -1.07 -1.36 7.75
CA GLN A 5 -0.92 -2.69 7.20
C GLN A 5 -2.05 -3.58 7.72
N VAL A 6 -3.01 -3.88 6.86
CA VAL A 6 -4.16 -4.74 7.16
C VAL A 6 -3.89 -6.15 6.66
N LYS A 7 -4.03 -7.15 7.53
CA LYS A 7 -3.87 -8.57 7.21
C LYS A 7 -5.06 -9.37 7.69
N PHE A 8 -5.59 -10.24 6.83
CA PHE A 8 -6.61 -11.21 7.22
C PHE A 8 -6.17 -12.62 6.91
N ALA A 9 -6.38 -13.52 7.87
CA ALA A 9 -6.47 -14.94 7.57
C ALA A 9 -7.93 -15.28 7.28
N TYR A 10 -8.20 -15.96 6.18
CA TYR A 10 -9.57 -16.29 5.79
C TYR A 10 -9.69 -17.68 5.17
N LEU A 11 -10.92 -18.19 5.19
CA LEU A 11 -11.32 -19.42 4.50
C LEU A 11 -12.30 -19.10 3.38
N THR A 12 -12.29 -19.92 2.33
CA THR A 12 -13.29 -19.83 1.26
C THR A 12 -14.30 -20.97 1.42
N LYS A 13 -15.51 -20.78 0.88
CA LYS A 13 -16.61 -21.75 1.05
C LYS A 13 -16.25 -23.18 0.63
N TYR A 14 -15.42 -23.33 -0.41
CA TYR A 14 -15.13 -24.63 -1.04
C TYR A 14 -13.71 -25.14 -0.76
N LYS A 15 -12.84 -24.36 -0.10
CA LYS A 15 -11.49 -24.80 0.26
C LYS A 15 -11.21 -24.47 1.73
N GLN A 16 -10.89 -25.52 2.49
CA GLN A 16 -10.53 -25.42 3.90
C GLN A 16 -9.05 -25.01 4.11
N THR A 17 -8.32 -24.71 3.04
CA THR A 17 -6.97 -24.14 3.14
C THR A 17 -7.06 -22.69 3.58
N ARG A 18 -6.28 -22.34 4.62
CA ARG A 18 -6.15 -20.96 5.10
C ARG A 18 -5.49 -20.09 4.03
N HIS A 19 -6.16 -19.01 3.65
CA HIS A 19 -5.64 -17.98 2.77
C HIS A 19 -5.23 -16.74 3.57
N LEU A 20 -4.33 -15.93 2.98
CA LEU A 20 -3.90 -14.66 3.54
C LEU A 20 -4.26 -13.53 2.58
N PHE A 21 -4.87 -12.50 3.15
CA PHE A 21 -5.09 -11.21 2.51
C PHE A 21 -4.17 -10.20 3.19
N HIS A 22 -3.55 -9.34 2.40
CA HIS A 22 -2.67 -8.29 2.89
C HIS A 22 -2.87 -7.05 2.04
N GLN A 23 -3.18 -5.93 2.69
CA GLN A 23 -3.41 -4.65 2.04
C GLN A 23 -2.82 -3.50 2.87
N LEU A 24 -2.28 -2.50 2.17
CA LEU A 24 -1.95 -1.18 2.69
C LEU A 24 -3.17 -0.28 2.52
N VAL A 25 -3.57 0.38 3.60
CA VAL A 25 -4.75 1.25 3.64
C VAL A 25 -4.37 2.58 4.26
N ILE A 26 -4.71 3.68 3.59
CA ILE A 26 -4.61 5.03 4.18
C ILE A 26 -5.96 5.32 4.82
N ALA A 27 -5.97 5.60 6.12
CA ALA A 27 -7.18 5.85 6.88
C ALA A 27 -6.85 6.69 8.11
N ASP A 28 -7.86 7.32 8.72
CA ASP A 28 -7.66 8.20 9.87
C ASP A 28 -7.34 7.42 11.17
N ASP A 29 -7.89 6.21 11.29
CA ASP A 29 -7.69 5.34 12.42
C ASP A 29 -7.69 3.85 12.05
N GLU A 30 -7.36 3.01 13.03
CA GLU A 30 -7.28 1.55 12.86
C GLU A 30 -8.64 0.93 12.50
N ALA A 31 -9.74 1.44 13.07
CA ALA A 31 -11.08 0.91 12.86
C ALA A 31 -11.53 1.12 11.40
N THR A 32 -11.26 2.30 10.87
CA THR A 32 -11.52 2.69 9.48
C THR A 32 -10.64 1.90 8.53
N ALA A 33 -9.35 1.72 8.87
CA ALA A 33 -8.45 0.88 8.09
C ALA A 33 -8.93 -0.58 7.99
N LEU A 34 -9.39 -1.16 9.11
CA LEU A 34 -9.96 -2.50 9.15
C LEU A 34 -11.25 -2.61 8.34
N ALA A 35 -12.15 -1.63 8.46
CA ALA A 35 -13.40 -1.59 7.70
C ALA A 35 -13.14 -1.56 6.18
N GLU A 36 -12.21 -0.71 5.75
CA GLU A 36 -11.81 -0.63 4.35
C GLU A 36 -11.12 -1.92 3.88
N GLY A 37 -10.25 -2.49 4.69
CA GLY A 37 -9.65 -3.80 4.43
C GLY A 37 -10.73 -4.87 4.20
N ARG A 38 -11.72 -4.97 5.10
CA ARG A 38 -12.83 -5.94 4.98
C ARG A 38 -13.62 -5.73 3.69
N ARG A 39 -13.86 -4.49 3.30
CA ARG A 39 -14.53 -4.13 2.04
C ARG A 39 -13.73 -4.63 0.83
N LEU A 40 -12.43 -4.38 0.79
CA LEU A 40 -11.54 -4.85 -0.29
C LEU A 40 -11.45 -6.38 -0.33
N MET A 41 -11.38 -7.02 0.82
CA MET A 41 -11.37 -8.48 0.93
C MET A 41 -12.69 -9.09 0.41
N SER A 42 -13.82 -8.49 0.75
CA SER A 42 -15.15 -8.94 0.30
C SER A 42 -15.31 -8.82 -1.22
N LYS A 43 -14.73 -7.78 -1.83
CA LYS A 43 -14.65 -7.64 -3.29
C LYS A 43 -13.79 -8.73 -3.93
N ARG A 44 -12.62 -9.02 -3.36
CA ARG A 44 -11.68 -10.02 -3.88
C ARG A 44 -12.20 -11.45 -3.73
N SER A 45 -12.81 -11.79 -2.60
CA SER A 45 -13.30 -13.12 -2.30
C SER A 45 -14.67 -13.04 -1.61
N PRO A 46 -15.74 -12.92 -2.40
CA PRO A 46 -17.10 -12.89 -1.87
C PRO A 46 -17.38 -14.14 -1.01
N ASN A 47 -18.05 -13.96 0.12
CA ASN A 47 -18.39 -15.00 1.11
C ASN A 47 -17.20 -15.65 1.83
N ALA A 48 -16.01 -15.07 1.77
CA ALA A 48 -14.91 -15.55 2.57
C ALA A 48 -15.15 -15.28 4.07
N ARG A 49 -14.84 -16.28 4.90
CA ARG A 49 -14.93 -16.16 6.35
C ARG A 49 -13.58 -15.73 6.91
N ILE A 50 -13.52 -14.53 7.47
CA ILE A 50 -12.34 -14.03 8.15
C ILE A 50 -12.21 -14.77 9.49
N MET A 51 -11.03 -15.36 9.72
CA MET A 51 -10.71 -16.13 10.93
C MET A 51 -9.84 -15.33 11.90
N HIS A 52 -9.02 -14.42 11.37
CA HIS A 52 -8.14 -13.56 12.15
C HIS A 52 -7.92 -12.24 11.41
N GLU A 53 -7.93 -11.15 12.16
CA GLU A 53 -7.65 -9.79 11.66
C GLU A 53 -6.45 -9.20 12.38
N SER A 54 -5.65 -8.44 11.64
CA SER A 54 -4.54 -7.65 12.17
C SER A 54 -4.47 -6.35 11.40
N CYS A 55 -4.34 -5.25 12.13
CA CYS A 55 -4.11 -3.93 11.58
C CYS A 55 -2.95 -3.31 12.37
N VAL A 56 -1.95 -2.81 11.67
CA VAL A 56 -0.75 -2.25 12.29
C VAL A 56 -0.43 -0.94 11.62
N LEU A 57 -0.27 0.13 12.40
CA LEU A 57 0.23 1.41 11.90
C LEU A 57 1.65 1.22 11.37
N ARG A 58 1.91 1.64 10.15
CA ARG A 58 3.24 1.50 9.56
C ARG A 58 4.21 2.54 10.11
N PRO A 59 5.50 2.19 10.27
CA PRO A 59 6.52 3.16 10.70
C PRO A 59 6.67 4.37 9.76
N ASP A 60 6.44 4.19 8.46
CA ASP A 60 6.53 5.25 7.44
C ASP A 60 5.22 6.06 7.27
N SER A 61 4.26 5.93 8.18
CA SER A 61 2.97 6.64 8.10
C SER A 61 3.11 8.16 8.07
N GLN A 62 4.14 8.70 8.71
CA GLN A 62 4.43 10.12 8.72
C GLN A 62 4.76 10.68 7.32
N GLU A 63 5.25 9.85 6.41
CA GLU A 63 5.67 10.26 5.06
C GLU A 63 4.53 10.23 4.03
N VAL A 64 3.36 9.71 4.41
CA VAL A 64 2.20 9.53 3.52
C VAL A 64 1.74 10.84 2.91
N GLU A 65 1.69 11.90 3.72
CA GLU A 65 1.25 13.22 3.25
C GLU A 65 2.26 13.81 2.26
N SER A 66 3.55 13.72 2.57
CA SER A 66 4.63 14.16 1.68
C SER A 66 4.60 13.42 0.34
N ALA A 67 4.45 12.08 0.36
CA ALA A 67 4.34 11.27 -0.85
C ALA A 67 3.11 11.66 -1.67
N THR A 68 1.95 11.79 -1.04
CA THR A 68 0.70 12.16 -1.73
C THR A 68 0.79 13.57 -2.33
N ALA A 69 1.42 14.52 -1.64
CA ALA A 69 1.63 15.89 -2.13
C ALA A 69 2.53 15.95 -3.37
N LYS A 70 3.40 14.95 -3.55
CA LYS A 70 4.25 14.77 -4.74
C LYS A 70 3.59 13.93 -5.84
N GLY A 71 2.30 13.62 -5.70
CA GLY A 71 1.51 12.93 -6.72
C GLY A 71 1.60 11.41 -6.69
N TRP A 72 2.14 10.82 -5.62
CA TRP A 72 2.11 9.38 -5.44
C TRP A 72 0.72 8.89 -5.05
N VAL A 73 0.28 7.79 -5.67
CA VAL A 73 -1.00 7.14 -5.43
C VAL A 73 -0.78 5.69 -5.03
N LEU A 74 -1.38 5.27 -3.92
CA LEU A 74 -1.33 3.90 -3.42
C LEU A 74 -2.37 3.03 -4.13
N ASN A 75 -1.91 2.03 -4.90
CA ASN A 75 -2.73 1.03 -5.58
C ASN A 75 -2.17 -0.38 -5.33
N ASP A 76 -3.00 -1.34 -4.90
CA ASP A 76 -2.59 -2.75 -4.73
C ASP A 76 -1.26 -2.96 -3.99
N ASN A 77 -1.06 -2.22 -2.90
CA ASN A 77 0.14 -2.23 -2.05
C ASN A 77 1.41 -1.62 -2.66
N TRP A 78 1.24 -0.85 -3.72
CA TRP A 78 2.31 -0.12 -4.38
C TRP A 78 1.93 1.34 -4.47
N TRP A 79 2.84 2.19 -4.02
CA TRP A 79 2.79 3.59 -4.36
C TRP A 79 3.27 3.76 -5.79
N SER A 80 2.58 4.57 -6.57
CA SER A 80 2.94 4.83 -7.96
C SER A 80 2.76 6.29 -8.34
N ARG A 81 3.65 6.82 -9.17
CA ARG A 81 3.47 8.09 -9.87
C ARG A 81 4.09 8.02 -11.28
N PRO A 82 3.68 8.89 -12.22
CA PRO A 82 4.33 8.99 -13.52
C PRO A 82 5.83 9.31 -13.41
N ILE A 83 6.62 8.80 -14.35
CA ILE A 83 8.02 9.19 -14.52
C ILE A 83 8.09 10.65 -15.01
N MET A 84 8.94 11.44 -14.40
CA MET A 84 9.22 12.85 -14.71
C MET A 84 10.62 13.01 -15.32
N PRO A 85 10.90 14.07 -16.10
CA PRO A 85 12.18 14.25 -16.78
C PRO A 85 13.40 14.41 -15.84
N ASP A 86 13.18 14.91 -14.64
CA ASP A 86 14.15 15.23 -13.59
C ASP A 86 14.35 14.09 -12.58
N ASP A 87 13.71 12.94 -12.80
CA ASP A 87 13.81 11.80 -11.89
C ASP A 87 15.22 11.20 -11.86
N ASP A 88 15.76 11.05 -10.65
CA ASP A 88 17.03 10.37 -10.41
C ASP A 88 16.87 8.84 -10.59
N LEU A 89 17.42 8.32 -11.68
CA LEU A 89 17.41 6.89 -12.01
C LEU A 89 18.09 6.02 -10.94
N ALA A 90 19.13 6.51 -10.27
CA ALA A 90 19.82 5.77 -9.21
C ALA A 90 18.96 5.71 -7.94
N ALA A 91 18.28 6.81 -7.60
CA ALA A 91 17.32 6.83 -6.50
C ALA A 91 16.14 5.87 -6.77
N ILE A 92 15.59 5.88 -7.98
CA ILE A 92 14.55 4.93 -8.40
C ILE A 92 15.03 3.49 -8.27
N ALA A 93 16.20 3.15 -8.81
CA ALA A 93 16.72 1.78 -8.76
C ALA A 93 16.97 1.28 -7.32
N LYS A 94 17.26 2.20 -6.39
CA LYS A 94 17.52 1.86 -4.99
C LYS A 94 16.24 1.69 -4.15
N HIS A 95 15.23 2.53 -4.39
CA HIS A 95 14.05 2.66 -3.53
C HIS A 95 12.75 2.14 -4.18
N GLY A 96 12.77 1.87 -5.49
CA GLY A 96 11.61 1.46 -6.25
C GLY A 96 11.99 0.73 -7.53
N PHE A 97 11.12 0.83 -8.52
CA PHE A 97 11.37 0.35 -9.88
C PHE A 97 10.43 1.04 -10.86
N THR A 98 10.74 0.97 -12.15
CA THR A 98 9.86 1.49 -13.20
C THR A 98 9.05 0.37 -13.84
N HIS A 99 7.78 0.63 -14.09
CA HIS A 99 6.90 -0.26 -14.86
C HIS A 99 5.75 0.55 -15.46
N SER A 100 5.47 0.34 -16.76
CA SER A 100 4.37 0.98 -17.48
C SER A 100 4.35 2.52 -17.36
N ASN A 101 5.49 3.16 -17.64
CA ASN A 101 5.70 4.61 -17.55
C ASN A 101 5.46 5.24 -16.15
N HIS A 102 5.45 4.41 -15.11
CA HIS A 102 5.33 4.83 -13.73
C HIS A 102 6.50 4.32 -12.91
N ILE A 103 6.81 5.05 -11.84
CA ILE A 103 7.70 4.60 -10.77
C ILE A 103 6.82 3.97 -9.70
N HIS A 104 7.29 2.86 -9.13
CA HIS A 104 6.61 2.11 -8.09
C HIS A 104 7.49 1.99 -6.86
N ALA A 105 6.91 2.20 -5.68
CA ALA A 105 7.61 2.15 -4.39
C ALA A 105 6.79 1.36 -3.36
N LYS A 106 7.47 0.66 -2.43
CA LYS A 106 6.82 -0.19 -1.41
C LYS A 106 6.31 0.58 -0.18
N SER A 107 6.83 1.77 0.04
CA SER A 107 6.61 2.55 1.24
C SER A 107 6.52 4.04 0.91
N ALA A 108 5.82 4.81 1.74
CA ALA A 108 5.77 6.26 1.58
C ALA A 108 7.16 6.88 1.79
N MET A 109 7.96 6.30 2.68
CA MET A 109 9.37 6.67 2.87
C MET A 109 10.20 6.48 1.60
N ASP A 110 10.00 5.38 0.86
CA ASP A 110 10.69 5.16 -0.42
C ASP A 110 10.24 6.17 -1.47
N CYS A 111 8.96 6.57 -1.48
CA CYS A 111 8.46 7.63 -2.36
C CYS A 111 9.22 8.94 -2.10
N VAL A 112 9.27 9.36 -0.83
CA VAL A 112 10.00 10.57 -0.42
C VAL A 112 11.50 10.45 -0.72
N ALA A 113 12.09 9.27 -0.54
CA ALA A 113 13.49 9.04 -0.87
C ALA A 113 13.77 9.19 -2.37
N ILE A 114 12.85 8.75 -3.24
CA ILE A 114 12.95 8.95 -4.69
C ILE A 114 12.84 10.44 -5.04
N ASP A 115 11.84 11.12 -4.49
CA ASP A 115 11.58 12.54 -4.79
C ASP A 115 12.63 13.50 -4.21
N LYS A 116 13.38 13.09 -3.18
CA LYS A 116 14.41 13.92 -2.55
C LYS A 116 15.57 14.27 -3.48
N TYR A 117 15.83 13.42 -4.47
CA TYR A 117 16.94 13.58 -5.42
C TYR A 117 16.48 14.11 -6.78
N ALA A 118 15.17 14.28 -6.99
CA ALA A 118 14.64 15.04 -8.13
C ALA A 118 14.88 16.53 -7.85
N ALA A 119 15.56 17.22 -8.78
CA ALA A 119 16.10 18.58 -8.61
C ALA A 119 15.13 19.67 -9.04
#